data_AF-A0A951WR45-F1
#
_entry.id   AF-A0A951WR45-F1
#
_cell.length_a   1.000
_cell.length_b   1.000
_cell.length_c   1.000
_cell.angle_alpha   90.00
_cell.angle_beta   90.00
_cell.angle_gamma   90.00
#
_symmetry.space_group_name_H-M   'P 1'
#
loop_
_entity.id
_entity.type
_entity.pdbx_description
1 polymer ?
#
loop_
_entity_poly.entity_id
_entity_poly.type
_entity_poly.pdbx_seq_one_letter_code
_entity_poly.pdbx_strand_id
1 'polypeptide(L)' 'DGVLEIRRLHLEPGVKVTNKLVTGLNSALHDFAQWHGTPQVKITDTDTPAFADALRSSGLD' A
#
# COMPACT_ATOMS: atom_id res chain seq x y z
N ASP A 1 -19.16 -4.28 3.65
CA ASP A 1 -17.82 -3.77 3.28
C ASP A 1 -16.96 -4.85 2.68
N GLY A 2 -16.34 -4.54 1.55
CA GLY A 2 -15.35 -5.39 0.90
C GLY A 2 -13.94 -4.88 1.15
N VAL A 3 -12.98 -5.80 1.16
CA VAL A 3 -11.55 -5.53 1.40
C VAL A 3 -10.74 -5.96 0.18
N LEU A 4 -9.91 -5.05 -0.33
CA LEU A 4 -8.83 -5.38 -1.25
C LEU A 4 -7.62 -5.82 -0.43
N GLU A 5 -7.32 -7.12 -0.46
CA GLU A 5 -6.16 -7.69 0.24
C GLU A 5 -4.95 -7.81 -0.69
N ILE A 6 -3.87 -7.13 -0.34
CA ILE A 6 -2.56 -7.24 -0.99
C ILE A 6 -1.70 -8.13 -0.11
N ARG A 7 -1.51 -9.36 -0.54
CA ARG A 7 -0.83 -10.37 0.27
C ARG A 7 0.67 -10.17 0.42
N ARG A 8 1.28 -9.56 -0.59
CA ARG A 8 2.72 -9.32 -0.64
C ARG A 8 2.96 -8.12 -1.53
N LEU A 9 3.67 -7.12 -1.01
CA LEU A 9 4.07 -5.94 -1.75
C LEU A 9 5.59 -5.84 -1.81
N HIS A 10 6.12 -5.90 -3.03
CA HIS A 10 7.54 -5.90 -3.28
C HIS A 10 8.05 -4.54 -3.75
N LEU A 11 9.23 -4.15 -3.28
CA LEU A 11 9.98 -3.03 -3.83
C LEU A 11 11.11 -3.57 -4.70
N GLU A 12 11.25 -2.99 -5.89
CA GLU A 12 12.41 -3.27 -6.72
C GLU A 12 13.70 -2.86 -5.99
N PRO A 13 14.79 -3.64 -6.15
CA PRO A 13 16.07 -3.33 -5.53
C PRO A 13 16.57 -1.93 -5.92
N GLY A 14 17.02 -1.17 -4.91
CA GLY A 14 17.54 0.18 -5.10
C GLY A 14 16.49 1.29 -5.18
N VAL A 15 15.19 0.96 -5.16
CA VAL A 15 14.13 1.96 -5.05
C VAL A 15 14.18 2.63 -3.68
N LYS A 16 14.22 3.97 -3.69
CA LYS A 16 14.14 4.77 -2.46
C LYS A 16 12.68 4.95 -2.05
N VAL A 17 12.36 4.54 -0.83
CA VAL A 17 11.06 4.83 -0.22
C VAL A 17 10.99 6.32 0.14
N THR A 18 10.21 7.06 -0.64
CA THR A 18 9.98 8.50 -0.43
C THR A 18 8.51 8.75 -0.11
N ASN A 19 8.20 9.86 0.57
CA ASN A 19 6.80 10.23 0.84
C ASN A 19 5.97 10.29 -0.44
N LYS A 20 6.53 10.80 -1.55
CA LYS A 20 5.84 10.85 -2.84
C LYS A 20 5.46 9.46 -3.36
N LEU A 21 6.36 8.48 -3.25
CA LEU A 21 6.09 7.10 -3.63
C LEU A 21 4.94 6.53 -2.81
N VAL A 22 5.04 6.67 -1.49
CA VAL A 22 4.09 6.07 -0.54
C VAL A 22 2.70 6.70 -0.68
N THR A 23 2.60 8.04 -0.74
CA THR A 23 1.31 8.72 -0.95
C THR A 23 0.70 8.40 -2.30
N GLY A 24 1.50 8.33 -3.37
CA GLY A 24 1.01 7.96 -4.70
C GLY A 24 0.49 6.53 -4.75
N LEU A 25 1.20 5.59 -4.09
CA LEU A 25 0.76 4.21 -3.97
C LEU A 25 -0.54 4.12 -3.17
N ASN A 26 -0.66 4.84 -2.05
CA ASN A 26 -1.88 4.89 -1.25
C ASN A 26 -3.09 5.32 -2.09
N SER A 27 -2.99 6.45 -2.80
CA SER A 27 -4.05 6.92 -3.69
C SER A 27 -4.41 5.89 -4.76
N ALA A 28 -3.40 5.34 -5.46
CA ALA A 28 -3.64 4.38 -6.54
C ALA A 28 -4.36 3.10 -6.04
N LEU A 29 -3.98 2.59 -4.86
CA LEU A 29 -4.61 1.41 -4.30
C LEU A 29 -6.05 1.66 -3.86
N HIS A 30 -6.33 2.80 -3.21
CA HIS A 30 -7.70 3.13 -2.85
C HIS A 30 -8.59 3.43 -4.06
N ASP A 31 -8.07 4.11 -5.08
CA ASP A 31 -8.82 4.36 -6.32
C ASP A 31 -9.20 3.03 -6.99
N PHE A 32 -8.26 2.09 -7.03
CA PHE A 32 -8.49 0.74 -7.54
C PHE A 32 -9.51 -0.02 -6.67
N ALA A 33 -9.36 0.01 -5.35
CA ALA A 33 -10.25 -0.65 -4.42
C ALA A 33 -11.69 -0.10 -4.51
N GLN A 34 -11.83 1.21 -4.68
CA GLN A 34 -13.10 1.91 -4.87
C GLN A 34 -13.77 1.48 -6.19
N TRP A 35 -13.00 1.35 -7.28
CA TRP A 35 -13.52 0.89 -8.57
C TRP A 35 -14.15 -0.51 -8.47
N HIS A 36 -13.60 -1.38 -7.62
CA HIS A 36 -14.10 -2.74 -7.40
C HIS A 36 -15.16 -2.86 -6.30
N GLY A 37 -15.56 -1.75 -5.66
CA GLY A 37 -16.53 -1.78 -4.56
C GLY A 37 -15.98 -2.39 -3.26
N THR A 38 -14.66 -2.40 -3.07
CA THR A 38 -13.96 -2.91 -1.88
C THR A 38 -13.12 -1.79 -1.25
N PRO A 39 -13.71 -0.76 -0.64
CA PRO A 39 -13.02 0.50 -0.32
C PRO A 39 -11.90 0.38 0.72
N GLN A 40 -11.87 -0.70 1.49
CA GLN A 40 -10.84 -0.96 2.47
C GLN A 40 -9.65 -1.65 1.80
N VAL A 41 -8.43 -1.18 2.07
CA VAL A 41 -7.19 -1.78 1.57
C VAL A 41 -6.45 -2.39 2.75
N LYS A 42 -5.92 -3.60 2.57
CA LYS A 42 -5.10 -4.29 3.57
C LYS A 42 -3.84 -4.85 2.95
N ILE A 43 -2.67 -4.58 3.53
CA ILE A 43 -1.36 -5.11 3.13
C ILE A 43 -0.86 -6.06 4.22
N THR A 44 -0.72 -7.35 3.91
CA THR A 44 -0.33 -8.33 4.93
C THR A 44 1.17 -8.55 5.04
N ASP A 45 1.94 -8.23 4.00
CA ASP A 45 3.36 -8.53 3.93
C ASP A 45 4.11 -7.59 2.98
N THR A 46 5.32 -7.20 3.36
CA THR A 46 6.19 -6.28 2.61
C THR A 46 7.64 -6.69 2.78
N ASP A 47 8.53 -6.23 1.89
CA ASP A 47 9.92 -6.68 1.92
C ASP A 47 10.73 -6.25 3.16
N THR A 48 10.40 -5.10 3.76
CA THR A 48 11.16 -4.59 4.92
C THR A 48 10.24 -3.91 5.94
N PRO A 49 10.57 -3.96 7.25
CA PRO A 49 9.81 -3.25 8.28
C PRO A 49 9.72 -1.74 8.03
N ALA A 50 10.80 -1.12 7.55
CA ALA A 50 10.81 0.32 7.25
C ALA A 50 9.81 0.70 6.15
N PHE A 51 9.63 -0.17 5.16
CA PHE A 51 8.61 0.07 4.12
C PHE A 51 7.19 -0.13 4.67
N ALA A 52 6.96 -1.16 5.48
CA ALA A 52 5.69 -1.35 6.17
C ALA A 52 5.30 -0.13 7.01
N ASP A 53 6.25 0.42 7.78
CA ASP A 53 6.01 1.59 8.63
C ASP A 53 5.70 2.85 7.82
N ALA A 54 6.37 3.01 6.66
CA ALA A 54 6.08 4.11 5.75
C ALA A 54 4.65 4.01 5.18
N LEU A 55 4.20 2.81 4.78
CA LEU A 55 2.85 2.58 4.29
C LEU A 55 1.78 2.86 5.37
N ARG A 56 1.98 2.37 6.60
CA ARG A 56 1.07 2.67 7.73
C ARG A 56 0.98 4.16 8.01
N SER A 57 2.11 4.86 8.00
CA SER A 57 2.14 6.31 8.18
C SER A 57 1.38 7.07 7.10
N SER A 58 1.13 6.46 5.94
CA SER A 58 0.34 7.03 4.85
C SER A 58 -1.15 6.67 4.89
N GLY A 59 -1.58 5.75 5.78
CA GLY A 59 -2.95 5.26 5.87
C GLY A 59 -3.21 3.91 5.19
N LEU A 60 -2.16 3.20 4.75
CA LEU A 60 -2.25 1.82 4.27
C LEU A 60 -1.92 0.87 5.42
N ASP A 61 -2.90 0.09 5.88
CA ASP A 61 -2.76 -0.87 6.98
C ASP A 61 -2.45 -2.31 6.54
#